data_AF-A0A565CF19-F1
#
_entry.id   AF-A0A565CF19-F1
#
_cell.length_a   1.000
_cell.length_b   1.000
_cell.length_c   1.000
_cell.angle_alpha   90.00
_cell.angle_beta   90.00
_cell.angle_gamma   90.00
#
_symmetry.space_group_name_H-M   'P 1'
#
loop_
_entity.id
_entity.type
_entity.pdbx_description
1 polymer ?
#
loop_
_entity_poly.entity_id
_entity_poly.type
_entity_poly.pdbx_seq_one_letter_code
_entity_poly.pdbx_strand_id
1 'polypeptide(L)'
;MSYNQPVDCKIPDGLNVGDVSNNIKKALKDCGYNKASVWIKAYGEKQIRSKMRDGTERVNKISFDICYVCLGRHREFIEALCGLRRRDIKPLVCQPRIAAGLLLVPATKVWRWDSLAFGGPPIPDTECIELSRVKHRRSYYNGFVQGRFSDEEVDDEVEEASKSEEESLEPQSTSSASHQSFPPEYMSKIQRLNDMVQERDAKIVEMEKKQEELENAHKSMREELNEMKETMEAKFSELFK
;
A
#
# COMPACT_ATOMS: atom_id res chain seq x y z
N MET A 1 22.35 14.61 22.27
CA MET A 1 21.34 14.72 21.18
C MET A 1 20.31 13.64 21.41
N SER A 2 19.08 14.01 21.74
CA SER A 2 18.00 13.07 22.01
C SER A 2 17.52 12.49 20.68
N TYR A 3 17.59 11.17 20.52
CA TYR A 3 16.95 10.48 19.41
C TYR A 3 15.45 10.76 19.49
N ASN A 4 14.89 11.45 18.50
CA ASN A 4 13.46 11.62 18.41
C ASN A 4 12.85 10.22 18.25
N GLN A 5 12.21 9.74 19.31
CA GLN A 5 11.47 8.49 19.26
C GLN A 5 10.38 8.59 18.18
N PRO A 6 9.96 7.46 17.58
CA PRO A 6 8.76 7.39 16.76
C PRO A 6 7.64 8.15 17.47
N VAL A 7 6.98 9.05 16.75
CA VAL A 7 5.88 9.84 17.27
C VAL A 7 4.72 8.87 17.48
N ASP A 8 4.73 8.23 18.65
CA ASP A 8 3.67 7.35 19.09
C ASP A 8 2.35 8.13 19.06
N CYS A 9 1.27 7.42 18.75
CA CYS A 9 -0.09 7.94 18.85
C CYS A 9 -0.46 8.10 20.34
N LYS A 10 0.18 9.07 21.00
CA LYS A 10 -0.08 9.41 22.41
C LYS A 10 -1.49 9.93 22.55
N ILE A 11 -2.13 9.61 23.66
CA ILE A 11 -3.43 10.19 24.00
C ILE A 11 -3.25 11.71 24.06
N PRO A 12 -4.03 12.50 23.30
CA PRO A 12 -3.93 13.95 23.32
C PRO A 12 -4.16 14.52 24.73
N ASP A 13 -3.49 15.64 25.04
CA ASP A 13 -3.65 16.30 26.32
C ASP A 13 -5.13 16.66 26.58
N GLY A 14 -5.57 16.44 27.82
CA GLY A 14 -6.95 16.69 28.23
C GLY A 14 -7.95 15.59 27.87
N LEU A 15 -7.53 14.52 27.17
CA LEU A 15 -8.35 13.32 26.97
C LEU A 15 -7.86 12.17 27.84
N ASN A 16 -8.80 11.38 28.37
CA ASN A 16 -8.49 10.07 28.94
C ASN A 16 -8.80 8.94 27.92
N VAL A 17 -8.41 7.71 28.26
CA VAL A 17 -8.62 6.52 27.42
C VAL A 17 -10.10 6.30 27.06
N GLY A 18 -11.00 6.58 28.01
CA GLY A 18 -12.45 6.47 27.81
C GLY A 18 -12.97 7.49 26.80
N ASP A 19 -12.51 8.73 26.89
CA ASP A 19 -12.89 9.80 25.95
C ASP A 19 -12.45 9.45 24.53
N VAL A 20 -11.19 9.03 24.36
CA VAL A 20 -10.65 8.59 23.06
C VAL A 20 -11.45 7.42 22.51
N SER A 21 -11.80 6.43 23.35
CA SER A 21 -12.61 5.29 22.92
C SER A 21 -14.01 5.73 22.45
N ASN A 22 -14.65 6.65 23.16
CA ASN A 22 -15.97 7.17 22.79
C ASN A 22 -15.92 8.01 21.51
N ASN A 23 -14.89 8.85 21.36
CA ASN A 23 -14.64 9.67 20.19
C ASN A 23 -14.42 8.80 18.94
N ILE A 24 -13.61 7.76 19.05
CA ILE A 24 -13.40 6.78 17.96
C ILE A 24 -14.72 6.14 17.56
N LYS A 25 -15.49 5.62 18.53
CA LYS A 25 -16.80 4.99 18.24
C LYS A 25 -17.75 5.95 17.55
N LYS A 26 -17.78 7.21 17.98
CA LYS A 26 -18.58 8.26 17.37
C LYS A 26 -18.15 8.53 15.92
N ALA A 27 -16.87 8.79 15.67
CA ALA A 27 -16.34 9.03 14.33
C ALA A 27 -16.63 7.87 13.36
N LEU A 28 -16.49 6.63 13.83
CA LEU A 28 -16.82 5.44 13.05
C LEU A 28 -18.32 5.40 12.73
N LYS A 29 -19.18 5.64 13.72
CA LYS A 29 -20.63 5.67 13.51
C LYS A 29 -21.02 6.75 12.49
N ASP A 30 -20.44 7.93 12.59
CA ASP A 30 -20.70 9.08 11.70
C ASP A 30 -20.24 8.78 10.26
N CYS A 31 -19.26 7.89 10.08
CA CYS A 31 -18.81 7.40 8.76
C CYS A 31 -19.58 6.17 8.25
N GLY A 32 -20.73 5.83 8.84
CA GLY A 32 -21.57 4.72 8.40
C GLY A 32 -21.14 3.34 8.91
N TYR A 33 -20.30 3.28 9.95
CA TYR A 33 -19.94 2.03 10.65
C TYR A 33 -20.85 1.80 11.86
N ASN A 34 -22.15 1.78 11.61
CA ASN A 34 -23.24 1.80 12.60
C ASN A 34 -23.76 0.42 13.03
N LYS A 35 -23.32 -0.68 12.39
CA LYS A 35 -23.79 -2.05 12.65
C LYS A 35 -22.79 -2.98 13.35
N ALA A 36 -21.57 -2.51 13.60
CA ALA A 36 -20.49 -3.38 14.06
C ALA A 36 -19.99 -2.99 15.45
N SER A 37 -19.81 -4.01 16.30
CA SER A 37 -19.13 -3.84 17.59
C SER A 37 -17.68 -3.44 17.31
N VAL A 38 -17.29 -2.23 17.71
CA VAL A 38 -15.93 -1.72 17.55
C VAL A 38 -15.03 -2.30 18.64
N TRP A 39 -14.01 -3.07 18.24
CA TRP A 39 -12.99 -3.60 19.12
C TRP A 39 -11.68 -2.90 18.82
N ILE A 40 -11.27 -1.98 19.71
CA ILE A 40 -10.01 -1.26 19.55
C ILE A 40 -8.92 -2.09 20.22
N LYS A 41 -7.94 -2.53 19.42
CA LYS A 41 -6.79 -3.27 19.93
C LYS A 41 -5.53 -2.44 19.71
N ALA A 42 -4.93 -1.97 20.81
CA ALA A 42 -3.66 -1.28 20.75
C ALA A 42 -2.54 -2.32 20.55
N TYR A 43 -1.76 -2.19 19.48
CA TYR A 43 -0.59 -3.02 19.24
C TYR A 43 0.65 -2.26 19.67
N GLY A 44 1.29 -2.70 20.76
CA GLY A 44 2.60 -2.23 21.17
C GLY A 44 3.73 -3.07 20.55
N GLU A 45 4.91 -2.48 20.42
CA GLU A 45 6.11 -3.06 19.77
C GLU A 45 6.45 -4.50 20.24
N LYS A 46 6.18 -4.82 21.51
CA LYS A 46 6.43 -6.15 22.09
C LYS A 46 5.43 -7.24 21.67
N GLN A 47 4.19 -6.89 21.28
CA GLN A 47 3.14 -7.89 21.02
C GLN A 47 3.12 -8.41 19.57
N ILE A 48 3.63 -7.63 18.62
CA ILE A 48 3.57 -7.96 17.18
C ILE A 48 4.37 -9.24 16.84
N ARG A 49 5.46 -9.52 17.56
CA ARG A 49 6.33 -10.68 17.31
C ARG A 49 5.66 -12.05 17.52
N SER A 50 4.58 -12.12 18.32
CA SER A 50 3.97 -13.39 18.74
C SER A 50 2.71 -13.77 17.98
N LYS A 51 1.90 -12.81 17.52
CA LYS A 51 0.53 -13.08 17.04
C LYS A 51 0.35 -13.15 15.53
N MET A 52 1.24 -12.56 14.73
CA MET A 52 1.13 -12.66 13.25
C MET A 52 1.47 -14.07 12.71
N ARG A 53 2.05 -14.94 13.55
CA ARG A 53 2.46 -16.29 13.17
C ARG A 53 1.34 -17.33 13.28
N ASP A 54 0.26 -17.00 14.00
CA ASP A 54 -0.75 -17.97 14.41
C ASP A 54 -2.12 -17.56 13.85
N GLY A 55 -2.28 -17.60 12.52
CA GLY A 55 -3.40 -17.08 11.73
C GLY A 55 -4.79 -17.69 12.01
N THR A 56 -5.10 -17.98 13.26
CA THR A 56 -6.16 -18.86 13.75
C THR A 56 -7.00 -18.15 14.81
N GLU A 57 -7.64 -17.03 14.46
CA GLU A 57 -8.84 -16.59 15.17
C GLU A 57 -9.99 -16.43 14.16
N ARG A 58 -10.70 -17.54 13.95
CA ARG A 58 -12.01 -17.55 13.30
C ARG A 58 -12.99 -16.85 14.23
N VAL A 59 -13.32 -15.60 13.94
CA VAL A 59 -14.52 -14.98 14.51
C VAL A 59 -15.25 -14.23 13.41
N ASN A 60 -16.50 -14.61 13.16
CA ASN A 60 -17.49 -13.83 12.42
C ASN A 60 -17.82 -12.56 13.22
N LYS A 61 -16.84 -11.66 13.31
CA LYS A 61 -16.88 -10.42 14.06
C LYS A 61 -16.22 -9.39 13.17
N ILE A 62 -16.93 -8.33 12.82
CA ILE A 62 -16.34 -7.19 12.13
C ILE A 62 -15.44 -6.50 13.17
N SER A 63 -14.22 -7.01 13.33
CA SER A 63 -13.18 -6.38 14.12
C SER A 63 -12.71 -5.16 13.33
N PHE A 64 -13.04 -3.97 13.80
CA PHE A 64 -12.31 -2.78 13.36
C PHE A 64 -10.94 -2.84 14.02
N ASP A 65 -10.02 -3.56 13.39
CA ASP A 65 -8.62 -3.52 13.77
C ASP A 65 -8.09 -2.14 13.39
N ILE A 66 -8.30 -1.16 14.28
CA ILE A 66 -7.59 0.12 14.23
C ILE A 66 -6.14 -0.22 14.49
N CYS A 67 -5.43 -0.49 13.41
CA CYS A 67 -4.04 -0.84 13.48
C CYS A 67 -3.21 0.43 13.57
N TYR A 68 -2.64 0.62 14.75
CA TYR A 68 -1.55 1.55 14.96
C TYR A 68 -0.31 1.01 14.26
N VAL A 69 0.04 1.61 13.12
CA VAL A 69 1.26 1.23 12.43
C VAL A 69 2.42 2.05 12.99
N CYS A 70 3.13 1.48 13.97
CA CYS A 70 4.50 1.89 14.25
C CYS A 70 5.37 1.43 13.06
N LEU A 71 6.19 2.36 12.55
CA LEU A 71 6.87 2.39 11.24
C LEU A 71 7.97 1.33 11.02
N GLY A 72 7.78 0.09 11.48
CA GLY A 72 8.84 -0.92 11.53
C GLY A 72 8.77 -2.02 10.48
N ARG A 73 7.58 -2.49 10.05
CA ARG A 73 7.46 -3.70 9.20
C ARG A 73 6.25 -3.63 8.28
N HIS A 74 6.41 -2.88 7.19
CA HIS A 74 5.31 -2.49 6.32
C HIS A 74 4.81 -3.59 5.39
N ARG A 75 5.66 -4.54 5.00
CA ARG A 75 5.28 -5.57 4.01
C ARG A 75 4.22 -6.53 4.53
N GLU A 76 4.49 -7.20 5.66
CA GLU A 76 3.55 -8.15 6.29
C GLU A 76 2.21 -7.47 6.62
N PHE A 77 2.29 -6.20 7.02
CA PHE A 77 1.11 -5.42 7.36
C PHE A 77 0.26 -5.04 6.13
N ILE A 78 0.90 -4.59 5.04
CA ILE A 78 0.22 -4.34 3.76
C ILE A 78 -0.41 -5.64 3.24
N GLU A 79 0.32 -6.76 3.29
CA GLU A 79 -0.19 -8.08 2.89
C GLU A 79 -1.40 -8.49 3.73
N ALA A 80 -1.39 -8.23 5.04
CA ALA A 80 -2.52 -8.47 5.94
C ALA A 80 -3.72 -7.58 5.61
N LEU A 81 -3.52 -6.27 5.39
CA LEU A 81 -4.60 -5.37 4.98
C LEU A 81 -5.20 -5.76 3.62
N CYS A 82 -4.36 -6.14 2.65
CA CYS A 82 -4.80 -6.71 1.38
C CYS A 82 -5.60 -8.01 1.59
N GLY A 83 -5.20 -8.84 2.55
CA GLY A 83 -5.91 -10.05 2.97
C GLY A 83 -7.30 -9.76 3.54
N LEU A 84 -7.45 -8.71 4.37
CA LEU A 84 -8.74 -8.26 4.86
C LEU A 84 -9.63 -7.78 3.70
N ARG A 85 -9.08 -6.97 2.79
CA ARG A 85 -9.83 -6.46 1.63
C ARG A 85 -10.32 -7.60 0.72
N ARG A 86 -9.50 -8.64 0.52
CA ARG A 86 -9.89 -9.87 -0.21
C ARG A 86 -11.03 -10.64 0.45
N ARG A 87 -11.29 -10.44 1.74
CA ARG A 87 -12.41 -11.03 2.49
C ARG A 87 -13.61 -10.07 2.60
N ASP A 88 -13.65 -9.02 1.79
CA ASP A 88 -14.67 -7.95 1.81
C ASP A 88 -14.79 -7.23 3.18
N ILE A 89 -13.70 -7.25 3.95
CA ILE A 89 -13.58 -6.44 5.17
C ILE A 89 -13.01 -5.09 4.75
N LYS A 90 -13.58 -4.00 5.28
CA LYS A 90 -13.17 -2.62 5.00
C LYS A 90 -12.10 -2.16 6.01
N PRO A 91 -10.79 -2.30 5.72
CA PRO A 91 -9.75 -1.88 6.65
C PRO A 91 -9.77 -0.37 6.87
N LEU A 92 -9.57 0.04 8.12
CA LEU A 92 -9.37 1.44 8.47
C LEU A 92 -7.96 1.60 9.02
N VAL A 93 -7.26 2.63 8.56
CA VAL A 93 -5.91 2.92 9.01
C VAL A 93 -5.92 4.25 9.74
N CYS A 94 -5.25 4.29 10.89
CA CYS A 94 -4.99 5.53 11.60
C CYS A 94 -3.48 5.75 11.67
N GLN A 95 -3.05 6.97 11.34
CA GLN A 95 -1.64 7.30 11.19
C GLN A 95 -1.29 8.64 11.86
N PRO A 96 -0.03 8.85 12.29
CA PRO A 96 0.41 10.16 12.74
C PRO A 96 0.42 11.18 11.59
N ARG A 97 0.55 12.48 11.92
CA ARG A 97 0.56 13.57 10.93
C ARG A 97 1.62 13.42 9.85
N ILE A 98 2.79 12.93 10.23
CA ILE A 98 3.95 12.81 9.33
C ILE A 98 4.00 11.49 8.56
N ALA A 99 3.06 10.57 8.80
CA ALA A 99 3.03 9.31 8.07
C ALA A 99 2.44 9.48 6.67
N ALA A 100 3.09 8.83 5.71
CA ALA A 100 2.72 8.72 4.31
C ALA A 100 3.16 7.35 3.78
N GLY A 101 2.58 6.89 2.67
CA GLY A 101 3.09 5.74 1.94
C GLY A 101 2.12 4.59 1.65
N LEU A 102 2.69 3.44 1.28
CA LEU A 102 1.95 2.29 0.74
C LEU A 102 0.93 1.66 1.69
N LEU A 103 1.02 1.93 2.99
CA LEU A 103 0.04 1.46 3.98
C LEU A 103 -1.37 2.01 3.71
N LEU A 104 -1.46 3.15 3.04
CA LEU A 104 -2.72 3.82 2.74
C LEU A 104 -3.45 3.15 1.56
N VAL A 105 -2.71 2.48 0.67
CA VAL A 105 -3.26 1.88 -0.55
C VAL A 105 -4.35 0.85 -0.26
N PRO A 106 -4.15 -0.15 0.65
CA PRO A 106 -5.20 -1.13 0.92
C PRO A 106 -6.35 -0.62 1.80
N ALA A 107 -6.18 0.53 2.48
CA ALA A 107 -7.17 1.09 3.41
C ALA A 107 -8.44 1.58 2.70
N THR A 108 -9.61 1.42 3.34
CA THR A 108 -10.88 1.97 2.85
C THR A 108 -11.07 3.42 3.28
N LYS A 109 -10.69 3.73 4.52
CA LYS A 109 -10.64 5.10 5.04
C LYS A 109 -9.40 5.25 5.93
N VAL A 110 -8.81 6.43 5.88
CA VAL A 110 -7.59 6.77 6.61
C VAL A 110 -7.91 7.91 7.56
N TRP A 111 -7.43 7.85 8.79
CA TRP A 111 -7.50 8.96 9.74
C TRP A 111 -6.11 9.44 10.13
N ARG A 112 -6.01 10.73 10.42
CA ARG A 112 -4.96 11.23 11.31
C ARG A 112 -5.31 10.90 12.76
N TRP A 113 -4.32 10.51 13.55
CA TRP A 113 -4.52 10.14 14.95
C TRP A 113 -5.15 11.25 15.79
N ASP A 114 -4.67 12.47 15.64
CA ASP A 114 -5.23 13.63 16.31
C ASP A 114 -6.68 13.88 15.90
N SER A 115 -7.03 13.81 14.61
CA SER A 115 -8.43 13.92 14.18
C SER A 115 -9.29 12.83 14.82
N LEU A 116 -8.88 11.56 14.70
CA LEU A 116 -9.66 10.42 15.18
C LEU A 116 -9.84 10.43 16.71
N ALA A 117 -8.80 10.78 17.46
CA ALA A 117 -8.83 10.83 18.92
C ALA A 117 -9.84 11.86 19.45
N PHE A 118 -10.10 12.94 18.70
CA PHE A 118 -11.13 13.94 18.99
C PHE A 118 -12.48 13.64 18.30
N GLY A 119 -12.60 12.51 17.60
CA GLY A 119 -13.83 12.09 16.92
C GLY A 119 -14.07 12.82 15.59
N GLY A 120 -12.99 13.34 14.98
CA GLY A 120 -13.02 14.05 13.71
C GLY A 120 -13.14 13.15 12.48
N PRO A 121 -13.25 13.78 11.29
CA PRO A 121 -13.45 13.07 10.04
C PRO A 121 -12.18 12.37 9.55
N PRO A 122 -12.31 11.38 8.64
CA PRO A 122 -11.19 10.79 7.94
C PRO A 122 -10.50 11.82 7.04
N ILE A 123 -9.25 11.51 6.67
CA ILE A 123 -8.52 12.20 5.62
C ILE A 123 -9.33 12.09 4.31
N PRO A 124 -9.54 13.21 3.59
CA PRO A 124 -10.20 13.18 2.29
C PRO A 124 -9.47 12.26 1.30
N ASP A 125 -10.23 11.65 0.38
CA ASP A 125 -9.65 10.70 -0.58
C ASP A 125 -8.59 11.37 -1.48
N THR A 126 -8.72 12.67 -1.78
CA THR A 126 -7.73 13.47 -2.53
C THR A 126 -6.39 13.57 -1.81
N GLU A 127 -6.40 13.89 -0.51
CA GLU A 127 -5.18 13.93 0.31
C GLU A 127 -4.59 12.52 0.49
N CYS A 128 -5.44 11.49 0.65
CA CYS A 128 -4.97 10.10 0.72
C CYS A 128 -4.19 9.69 -0.54
N ILE A 129 -4.66 10.09 -1.73
CA ILE A 129 -3.98 9.83 -3.00
C ILE A 129 -2.61 10.50 -2.99
N GLU A 130 -2.50 11.77 -2.61
CA GLU A 130 -1.23 12.49 -2.55
C GLU A 130 -0.25 11.86 -1.54
N LEU A 131 -0.73 11.46 -0.35
CA LEU A 131 0.08 10.76 0.65
C LEU A 131 0.54 9.37 0.19
N SER A 132 -0.15 8.76 -0.78
CA SER A 132 0.24 7.48 -1.37
C SER A 132 1.22 7.62 -2.54
N ARG A 133 1.29 8.80 -3.18
CA ARG A 133 2.10 9.12 -4.38
C ARG A 133 3.60 9.33 -4.09
N VAL A 134 4.13 8.71 -3.05
CA VAL A 134 5.54 8.87 -2.69
C VAL A 134 6.43 8.30 -3.81
N LYS A 135 7.16 9.18 -4.50
CA LYS A 135 7.96 8.87 -5.70
C LYS A 135 9.05 7.82 -5.47
N HIS A 136 9.56 7.69 -4.24
CA HIS A 136 10.61 6.74 -3.90
C HIS A 136 10.19 5.74 -2.83
N ARG A 137 10.49 4.45 -3.08
CA ARG A 137 10.37 3.37 -2.08
C ARG A 137 11.12 3.66 -0.76
N ARG A 138 12.16 4.49 -0.80
CA ARG A 138 12.91 4.93 0.39
C ARG A 138 12.27 6.13 1.11
N SER A 139 11.48 6.94 0.40
CA SER A 139 10.85 8.16 0.95
C SER A 139 9.62 7.85 1.83
N TYR A 140 9.11 6.62 1.80
CA TYR A 140 8.07 6.15 2.74
C TYR A 140 8.44 6.31 4.22
N TYR A 141 9.72 6.55 4.53
CA TYR A 141 10.26 6.64 5.89
C TYR A 141 10.97 7.96 6.22
N ASN A 142 11.17 8.87 5.25
CA ASN A 142 12.01 10.06 5.43
C ASN A 142 11.29 11.27 6.05
N GLY A 143 10.43 11.02 7.05
CA GLY A 143 10.09 12.04 8.05
C GLY A 143 11.15 12.16 9.15
N PHE A 144 12.15 11.28 9.18
CA PHE A 144 13.27 11.33 10.10
C PHE A 144 14.43 12.12 9.49
N VAL A 145 14.80 13.18 10.21
CA VAL A 145 15.92 14.09 9.98
C VAL A 145 17.05 13.41 9.20
N GLN A 146 17.39 14.03 8.07
CA GLN A 146 18.55 13.77 7.22
C GLN A 146 19.84 14.02 8.04
N GLY A 147 20.13 13.12 8.98
CA GLY A 147 21.45 12.99 9.56
C GLY A 147 22.33 12.41 8.48
N ARG A 148 23.23 13.25 7.94
CA ARG A 148 24.27 12.92 6.95
C ARG A 148 24.75 11.48 7.12
N PHE A 149 24.23 10.57 6.29
CA PHE A 149 25.06 9.49 5.81
C PHE A 149 25.80 10.09 4.64
N SER A 150 27.12 10.13 4.74
CA SER A 150 28.00 10.48 3.63
C SER A 150 27.72 9.47 2.52
N ASP A 151 27.04 9.94 1.49
CA ASP A 151 26.86 9.25 0.23
C ASP A 151 28.25 9.08 -0.42
N GLU A 152 28.65 7.84 -0.67
CA GLU A 152 29.54 7.56 -1.81
C GLU A 152 28.66 7.68 -3.05
N GLU A 153 28.85 8.81 -3.74
CA GLU A 153 28.16 9.25 -4.95
C GLU A 153 28.25 8.19 -6.06
N VAL A 154 27.09 7.83 -6.61
CA VAL A 154 26.98 7.34 -7.99
C VAL A 154 26.18 8.41 -8.71
N ASP A 155 26.90 9.22 -9.48
CA ASP A 155 26.38 10.31 -10.30
C ASP A 155 25.50 9.77 -11.43
N ASP A 156 24.18 9.94 -11.29
CA ASP A 156 23.26 9.99 -12.43
C ASP A 156 22.64 11.40 -12.45
N GLU A 157 23.32 12.30 -13.16
CA GLU A 157 22.80 13.63 -13.51
C GLU A 157 21.50 13.47 -14.32
N VAL A 158 20.39 13.88 -13.72
CA VAL A 158 19.16 14.16 -14.46
C VAL A 158 18.81 15.62 -14.21
N GLU A 159 19.09 16.46 -15.20
CA GLU A 159 18.65 17.85 -15.23
C GLU A 159 17.12 17.94 -15.13
N GLU A 160 16.63 18.51 -14.03
CA GLU A 160 15.29 19.06 -13.95
C GLU A 160 15.29 20.50 -14.47
N ALA A 161 14.78 20.69 -15.69
CA ALA A 161 14.27 21.98 -16.14
C ALA A 161 12.77 22.04 -15.82
N SER A 162 12.38 22.89 -14.87
CA SER A 162 10.98 23.30 -14.69
C SER A 162 10.91 24.74 -14.19
N LYS A 163 10.72 25.67 -15.14
CA LYS A 163 10.29 27.03 -14.87
C LYS A 163 9.33 27.49 -15.96
N SER A 164 8.07 27.65 -15.59
CA SER A 164 7.09 28.57 -16.19
C SER A 164 5.87 28.54 -15.28
N GLU A 165 5.64 29.53 -14.41
CA GLU A 165 4.95 30.79 -14.72
C GLU A 165 3.61 30.55 -15.42
N GLU A 166 2.58 30.47 -14.58
CA GLU A 166 1.17 30.34 -14.90
C GLU A 166 0.58 31.75 -15.07
N GLU A 167 0.45 32.20 -16.32
CA GLU A 167 -0.26 33.44 -16.66
C GLU A 167 -1.62 33.10 -17.30
N SER A 168 -2.67 33.53 -16.61
CA SER A 168 -4.07 33.44 -16.98
C SER A 168 -4.38 34.32 -18.19
N LEU A 169 -4.86 33.73 -19.30
CA LEU A 169 -5.57 34.48 -20.34
C LEU A 169 -6.79 33.73 -20.88
N GLU A 170 -7.88 34.50 -21.00
CA GLU A 170 -9.23 34.13 -21.41
C GLU A 170 -9.34 33.60 -22.85
N PRO A 171 -10.43 32.87 -23.19
CA PRO A 171 -10.61 32.30 -24.51
C PRO A 171 -11.17 33.34 -25.50
N GLN A 172 -10.34 33.81 -26.43
CA GLN A 172 -10.83 34.45 -27.65
C GLN A 172 -10.76 33.48 -28.83
N SER A 173 -11.95 33.16 -29.35
CA SER A 173 -12.16 32.38 -30.55
C SER A 173 -11.86 33.21 -31.79
N THR A 174 -10.80 32.89 -32.53
CA THR A 174 -10.71 33.22 -33.96
C THR A 174 -10.02 32.10 -34.75
N SER A 175 -10.77 31.54 -35.68
CA SER A 175 -10.36 30.60 -36.70
C SER A 175 -9.27 31.15 -37.61
N SER A 176 -8.14 30.45 -37.73
CA SER A 176 -7.30 30.38 -38.93
C SER A 176 -6.28 29.25 -38.75
N ALA A 177 -6.51 28.14 -39.46
CA ALA A 177 -5.65 26.96 -39.44
C ALA A 177 -4.33 27.25 -40.16
N SER A 178 -3.35 27.74 -39.42
CA SER A 178 -1.95 27.74 -39.83
C SER A 178 -1.33 26.42 -39.39
N HIS A 179 -0.91 25.58 -40.34
CA HIS A 179 -0.20 24.33 -40.08
C HIS A 179 1.16 24.65 -39.43
N GLN A 180 1.19 24.77 -38.10
CA GLN A 180 2.43 24.77 -37.34
C GLN A 180 3.03 23.36 -37.41
N SER A 181 4.04 23.22 -38.25
CA SER A 181 4.95 22.08 -38.27
C SER A 181 5.55 21.90 -36.86
N PHE A 182 5.28 20.77 -36.22
CA PHE A 182 5.93 20.44 -34.95
C PHE A 182 7.46 20.40 -35.13
N PRO A 183 8.25 20.89 -34.16
CA PRO A 183 9.71 20.83 -34.24
C PRO A 183 10.19 19.38 -34.43
N PRO A 184 11.16 19.11 -35.32
CA PRO A 184 11.64 17.75 -35.63
C PRO A 184 12.04 16.90 -34.42
N GLU A 185 12.50 17.56 -33.35
CA GLU A 185 12.89 16.94 -32.09
C GLU A 185 11.76 16.13 -31.43
N TYR A 186 10.50 16.61 -31.55
CA TYR A 186 9.35 15.90 -30.99
C TYR A 186 9.09 14.58 -31.70
N MET A 187 9.29 14.52 -33.02
CA MET A 187 9.08 13.29 -33.79
C MET A 187 10.11 12.22 -33.41
N SER A 188 11.37 12.59 -33.15
CA SER A 188 12.38 11.66 -32.65
C SER A 188 12.05 11.12 -31.25
N LYS A 189 11.50 11.96 -30.36
CA LYS A 189 11.10 11.52 -29.02
C LYS A 189 9.91 10.57 -29.07
N ILE A 190 8.91 10.86 -29.91
CA ILE A 190 7.75 9.98 -30.14
C ILE A 190 8.21 8.63 -30.68
N GLN A 191 9.15 8.61 -31.64
CA GLN A 191 9.67 7.36 -32.19
C GLN A 191 10.35 6.51 -31.10
N ARG A 192 11.23 7.10 -30.29
CA ARG A 192 11.88 6.37 -29.17
C ARG A 192 10.87 5.79 -28.18
N LEU A 193 9.82 6.53 -27.86
CA LEU A 193 8.76 6.03 -26.98
C LEU A 193 8.01 4.85 -27.59
N ASN A 194 7.72 4.89 -28.90
CA ASN A 194 7.10 3.76 -29.60
C ASN A 194 7.99 2.52 -29.56
N ASP A 195 9.30 2.68 -29.81
CA ASP A 195 10.25 1.57 -29.77
C ASP A 195 10.32 0.94 -28.35
N MET A 196 10.31 1.79 -27.30
CA MET A 196 10.25 1.32 -25.91
C MET A 196 8.95 0.58 -25.58
N VAL A 197 7.82 1.03 -26.11
CA VAL A 197 6.53 0.33 -25.92
C VAL A 197 6.56 -1.03 -26.60
N GLN A 198 7.05 -1.10 -27.85
CA GLN A 198 7.20 -2.36 -28.57
C GLN A 198 8.12 -3.35 -27.85
N GLU A 199 9.25 -2.89 -27.32
CA GLU A 199 10.16 -3.74 -26.54
C GLU A 199 9.48 -4.29 -25.26
N ARG A 200 8.70 -3.44 -24.57
CA ARG A 200 7.95 -3.88 -23.39
C ARG A 200 6.89 -4.91 -23.73
N ASP A 201 6.15 -4.71 -24.82
CA ASP A 201 5.11 -5.65 -25.26
C ASP A 201 5.72 -7.01 -25.65
N ALA A 202 6.88 -7.01 -26.32
CA ALA A 202 7.61 -8.25 -26.62
C ALA A 202 8.04 -9.01 -25.34
N LYS A 203 8.52 -8.28 -24.30
CA LYS A 203 8.87 -8.89 -23.01
C LYS A 203 7.66 -9.45 -22.26
N ILE A 204 6.49 -8.81 -22.38
CA ILE A 204 5.25 -9.32 -21.77
C ILE A 204 4.89 -10.68 -22.39
N VAL A 205 4.89 -10.77 -23.73
CA VAL A 205 4.62 -12.03 -24.44
C VAL A 205 5.63 -13.13 -24.06
N GLU A 206 6.90 -12.79 -23.92
CA GLU A 206 7.93 -13.75 -23.47
C GLU A 206 7.67 -14.27 -22.05
N MET A 207 7.26 -13.38 -21.13
CA MET A 207 6.93 -13.76 -19.75
C MET A 207 5.68 -14.62 -19.67
N GLU A 208 4.64 -14.33 -20.47
CA GLU A 208 3.42 -15.14 -20.55
C GLU A 208 3.73 -16.57 -21.01
N LYS A 209 4.60 -16.73 -22.03
CA LYS A 209 5.06 -18.05 -22.48
C LYS A 209 5.80 -18.81 -21.37
N LYS A 210 6.71 -18.14 -20.66
CA LYS A 210 7.42 -18.75 -19.52
C LYS A 210 6.48 -19.15 -18.38
N GLN A 211 5.42 -18.38 -18.15
CA GLN A 211 4.40 -18.71 -17.16
C GLN A 211 3.62 -19.96 -17.57
N GLU A 212 3.22 -20.09 -18.84
CA GLU A 212 2.54 -21.28 -19.36
C GLU A 212 3.42 -22.54 -19.24
N GLU A 213 4.71 -22.45 -19.58
CA GLU A 213 5.67 -23.55 -19.40
C GLU A 213 5.78 -23.98 -17.93
N LEU A 214 5.80 -23.02 -17.00
CA LEU A 214 5.86 -23.30 -15.56
C LEU A 214 4.57 -23.95 -15.05
N GLU A 215 3.41 -23.49 -15.50
CA GLU A 215 2.11 -24.07 -15.15
C GLU A 215 1.97 -25.51 -15.65
N ASN A 216 2.44 -25.78 -16.88
CA ASN A 216 2.48 -27.13 -17.45
C ASN A 216 3.42 -28.06 -16.66
N ALA A 217 4.61 -27.59 -16.29
CA ALA A 217 5.53 -28.35 -15.45
C ALA A 217 4.94 -28.66 -14.06
N HIS A 218 4.27 -27.68 -13.44
CA HIS A 218 3.62 -27.87 -12.15
C HIS A 218 2.45 -28.86 -12.22
N LYS A 219 1.68 -28.84 -13.32
CA LYS A 219 0.62 -29.82 -13.57
C LYS A 219 1.19 -31.24 -13.71
N SER A 220 2.25 -31.41 -14.50
CA SER A 220 2.93 -32.70 -14.68
C SER A 220 3.46 -33.26 -13.36
N MET A 221 4.16 -32.46 -12.54
CA MET A 221 4.64 -32.92 -11.22
C MET A 221 3.50 -33.35 -10.28
N ARG A 222 2.33 -32.69 -10.37
CA ARG A 222 1.16 -33.06 -9.57
C ARG A 222 0.58 -34.41 -9.99
N GLU A 223 0.56 -34.70 -11.29
CA GLU A 223 0.10 -35.98 -11.83
C GLU A 223 1.03 -37.12 -11.37
N GLU A 224 2.35 -36.94 -11.48
CA GLU A 224 3.35 -37.91 -10.97
C GLU A 224 3.21 -38.17 -9.45
N LEU A 225 2.97 -37.13 -8.65
CA LEU A 225 2.76 -37.25 -7.22
C LEU A 225 1.50 -38.07 -6.89
N ASN A 226 0.43 -37.90 -7.66
CA ASN A 226 -0.81 -38.64 -7.48
C ASN A 226 -0.62 -40.13 -7.84
N GLU A 227 0.06 -40.45 -8.94
CA GLU A 227 0.38 -41.83 -9.32
C GLU A 227 1.24 -42.53 -8.26
N MET A 228 2.23 -41.82 -7.71
CA MET A 228 3.07 -42.33 -6.64
C MET A 228 2.25 -42.60 -5.37
N LYS A 229 1.33 -41.69 -5.03
CA LYS A 229 0.43 -41.84 -3.89
C LYS A 229 -0.46 -43.08 -4.03
N GLU A 230 -1.11 -43.26 -5.18
CA GLU A 230 -1.95 -44.42 -5.47
C GLU A 230 -1.16 -45.73 -5.39
N THR A 231 0.07 -45.74 -5.93
CA THR A 231 0.97 -46.90 -5.86
C THR A 231 1.34 -47.25 -4.41
N MET A 232 1.61 -46.24 -3.57
CA MET A 232 1.91 -46.44 -2.15
C MET A 232 0.69 -46.97 -1.37
N GLU A 233 -0.50 -46.42 -1.63
CA GLU A 233 -1.75 -46.88 -0.99
C GLU A 233 -2.08 -48.34 -1.37
N ALA A 234 -1.84 -48.73 -2.62
CA ALA A 234 -2.01 -50.11 -3.09
C ALA A 234 -1.05 -51.07 -2.36
N LYS A 235 0.25 -50.75 -2.33
CA LYS A 235 1.27 -51.56 -1.62
C LYS A 235 1.00 -51.65 -0.12
N PHE A 236 0.57 -50.56 0.50
CA PHE A 236 0.19 -50.55 1.91
C PHE A 236 -1.01 -51.48 2.14
N SER A 237 -2.02 -51.45 1.27
CA SER A 237 -3.19 -52.33 1.37
C SER A 237 -2.87 -53.82 1.20
N GLU A 238 -1.78 -54.17 0.49
CA GLU A 238 -1.31 -55.56 0.37
C GLU A 238 -0.58 -56.05 1.62
N LEU A 239 0.14 -55.18 2.33
CA LEU A 239 0.90 -55.54 3.53
C LEU A 239 0.02 -55.85 4.76
N PHE A 240 -1.20 -55.35 4.79
CA PHE A 240 -2.13 -55.49 5.92
C PHE A 240 -3.31 -56.44 5.63
N LYS A 241 -3.20 -57.29 4.60
CA LYS A 241 -4.09 -58.43 4.35
C LYS A 241 -3.53 -59.70 4.98
#